data_AF-A0A7S1JWS7-F1
#
_entry.id   AF-A0A7S1JWS7-F1
#
_cell.length_a   1.000
_cell.length_b   1.000
_cell.length_c   1.000
_cell.angle_alpha   90.00
_cell.angle_beta   90.00
_cell.angle_gamma   90.00
#
_symmetry.space_group_name_H-M   'P 1'
#
loop_
_entity.id
_entity.type
_entity.pdbx_description
1 polymer ?
#
loop_
_entity_poly.entity_id
_entity_poly.type
_entity_poly.pdbx_seq_one_letter_code
_entity_poly.pdbx_strand_id
1 'polypeptide(L)'
;MAASASAGGVDVDETVAKRYRRDVPDGMSSLQPVHLYMDGVFDFVHAGDMEAFQRAREEYGYAHLTVGVTSDAETEAFTGAPPVLSRQQRADALRQIKGVDKVVCCPWIITPEFLRKHGIHYVCLAPSSSTLYR
;
A
#
# COMPACT_ATOMS: atom_id res chain seq x y z
N MET A 1 10.08 10.10 50.56
CA MET A 1 8.73 10.15 49.94
C MET A 1 8.90 10.64 48.52
N ALA A 2 8.48 9.84 47.54
CA ALA A 2 8.70 10.01 46.12
C ALA A 2 7.45 10.53 45.40
N ALA A 3 7.65 11.23 44.28
CA ALA A 3 6.88 11.20 43.02
C ALA A 3 7.43 12.32 42.12
N SER A 4 8.40 12.10 41.22
CA SER A 4 8.32 11.53 39.86
C SER A 4 7.36 12.27 38.93
N ALA A 5 7.92 13.08 38.03
CA ALA A 5 7.24 13.62 36.86
C ALA A 5 6.95 12.49 35.85
N SER A 6 5.69 12.29 35.45
CA SER A 6 5.31 11.36 34.40
C SER A 6 5.06 12.11 33.10
N ALA A 7 5.75 11.64 32.06
CA ALA A 7 5.63 12.09 30.68
C ALA A 7 4.19 11.99 30.17
N GLY A 8 3.74 13.04 29.48
CA GLY A 8 2.48 13.02 28.75
C GLY A 8 2.56 12.03 27.58
N GLY A 9 1.95 10.87 27.78
CA GLY A 9 1.55 9.99 26.68
C GLY A 9 0.36 10.62 25.97
N VAL A 10 0.47 10.79 24.65
CA VAL A 10 -0.68 11.14 23.82
C VAL A 10 -1.48 9.86 23.67
N ASP A 11 -2.57 9.73 24.43
CA ASP A 11 -3.60 8.74 24.15
C ASP A 11 -4.16 9.06 22.76
N VAL A 12 -3.70 8.33 21.75
CA VAL A 12 -4.31 8.34 20.43
C VAL A 12 -5.64 7.63 20.59
N ASP A 13 -6.67 8.41 20.87
CA ASP A 13 -8.05 8.00 20.97
C ASP A 13 -8.41 7.12 19.73
N GLU A 14 -8.55 5.81 19.96
CA GLU A 14 -8.88 4.79 18.95
C GLU A 14 -10.17 5.12 18.16
N THR A 15 -10.97 6.07 18.64
CA THR A 15 -12.21 6.53 18.02
C THR A 15 -11.96 7.52 16.88
N VAL A 16 -10.81 8.23 16.86
CA VAL A 16 -10.50 9.23 15.82
C VAL A 16 -10.05 8.56 14.51
N ALA A 17 -9.34 7.43 14.58
CA ALA A 17 -8.88 6.70 13.38
C ALA A 17 -10.02 6.07 12.58
N LYS A 18 -11.18 5.79 13.20
CA LYS A 18 -12.29 5.04 12.59
C LYS A 18 -13.30 5.88 11.79
N ARG A 19 -13.14 7.20 11.63
CA ARG A 19 -14.30 8.04 11.25
C ARG A 19 -14.14 9.08 10.14
N TYR A 20 -13.29 8.86 9.14
CA TYR A 20 -13.20 9.79 8.00
C TYR A 20 -13.20 9.12 6.61
N ARG A 21 -14.35 8.56 6.24
CA ARG A 21 -15.10 8.77 4.97
C ARG A 21 -16.41 7.97 5.06
N ARG A 22 -17.56 8.64 4.98
CA ARG A 22 -18.89 7.99 5.07
C ARG A 22 -19.21 7.11 3.83
N ASP A 23 -18.41 7.21 2.79
CA ASP A 23 -18.57 6.63 1.46
C ASP A 23 -17.60 5.47 1.17
N VAL A 24 -16.74 5.07 2.13
CA VAL A 24 -15.85 3.92 1.94
C VAL A 24 -16.58 2.64 2.31
N PRO A 25 -16.64 1.62 1.42
CA PRO A 25 -17.22 0.33 1.73
C PRO A 25 -16.56 -0.36 2.93
N ASP A 26 -17.32 -1.19 3.63
CA ASP A 26 -16.84 -2.01 4.74
C ASP A 26 -16.22 -3.34 4.29
N GLY A 27 -16.27 -3.65 3.00
CA GLY A 27 -15.73 -4.89 2.43
C GLY A 27 -16.51 -6.15 2.83
N MET A 28 -17.74 -6.01 3.33
CA MET A 28 -18.57 -7.17 3.73
C MET A 28 -19.27 -7.84 2.55
N SER A 29 -19.35 -7.20 1.39
CA SER A 29 -20.02 -7.71 0.19
C SER A 29 -19.17 -7.52 -1.07
N SER A 30 -19.22 -8.50 -1.97
CA SER A 30 -18.60 -8.42 -3.30
C SER A 30 -19.19 -7.31 -4.19
N LEU A 31 -20.39 -6.80 -3.87
CA LEU A 31 -21.00 -5.68 -4.59
C LEU A 31 -20.40 -4.32 -4.21
N GLN A 32 -19.74 -4.24 -3.06
CA GLN A 32 -19.11 -3.03 -2.53
C GLN A 32 -17.71 -3.38 -1.98
N PRO A 33 -16.78 -3.78 -2.88
CA PRO A 33 -15.44 -4.14 -2.45
C PRO A 33 -14.62 -2.91 -2.04
N VAL A 34 -13.69 -3.12 -1.11
CA VAL A 34 -12.72 -2.10 -0.72
C VAL A 34 -11.61 -2.02 -1.77
N HIS A 35 -11.30 -0.83 -2.28
CA HIS A 35 -10.22 -0.62 -3.24
C HIS A 35 -8.93 -0.23 -2.51
N LEU A 36 -7.98 -1.15 -2.52
CA LEU A 36 -6.67 -1.03 -1.92
C LEU A 36 -5.65 -0.61 -2.97
N TYR A 37 -4.63 0.11 -2.53
CA TYR A 37 -3.51 0.52 -3.34
C TYR A 37 -2.19 0.23 -2.66
N MET A 38 -1.26 -0.36 -3.39
CA MET A 38 0.14 -0.55 -2.99
C MET A 38 1.02 -0.12 -4.14
N ASP A 39 2.18 0.44 -3.87
CA ASP A 39 3.11 0.86 -4.90
C ASP A 39 4.56 0.56 -4.55
N GLY A 40 5.39 0.55 -5.58
CA GLY A 40 6.80 0.25 -5.44
C GLY A 40 7.50 0.15 -6.78
N VAL A 41 8.81 -0.07 -6.68
CA VAL A 41 9.65 -0.35 -7.85
C VAL A 41 9.38 -1.76 -8.37
N PHE A 42 9.36 -2.77 -7.50
CA PHE A 42 9.16 -4.17 -7.89
C PHE A 42 10.11 -4.63 -9.02
N ASP A 43 11.42 -4.32 -8.87
CA ASP A 43 12.43 -4.71 -9.86
C ASP A 43 12.52 -6.23 -9.98
N PHE A 44 12.62 -6.92 -8.85
CA PHE A 44 12.37 -8.35 -8.75
C PHE A 44 11.30 -8.57 -7.70
N VAL A 45 10.14 -9.05 -8.12
CA VAL A 45 9.08 -9.45 -7.18
C VAL A 45 9.57 -10.65 -6.39
N HIS A 46 9.53 -10.55 -5.07
CA HIS A 46 9.93 -11.62 -4.17
C HIS A 46 8.79 -12.02 -3.21
N ALA A 47 9.03 -13.06 -2.40
CA ALA A 47 8.04 -13.57 -1.46
C ALA A 47 7.45 -12.50 -0.53
N GLY A 48 8.27 -11.55 -0.06
CA GLY A 48 7.81 -10.46 0.79
C GLY A 48 6.73 -9.57 0.14
N ASP A 49 6.79 -9.33 -1.18
CA ASP A 49 5.78 -8.53 -1.87
C ASP A 49 4.46 -9.30 -1.95
N MET A 50 4.55 -10.59 -2.29
CA MET A 50 3.40 -11.49 -2.39
C MET A 50 2.70 -11.64 -1.04
N GLU A 51 3.46 -11.80 0.05
CA GLU A 51 2.92 -11.82 1.41
C GLU A 51 2.25 -10.50 1.79
N ALA A 52 2.85 -9.37 1.42
CA ALA A 52 2.27 -8.05 1.70
C ALA A 52 0.95 -7.83 0.94
N PHE A 53 0.90 -8.22 -0.34
CA PHE A 53 -0.33 -8.17 -1.15
C PHE A 53 -1.43 -9.05 -0.56
N GLN A 54 -1.09 -10.25 -0.12
CA GLN A 54 -2.03 -11.17 0.51
C GLN A 54 -2.58 -10.60 1.82
N ARG A 55 -1.71 -10.14 2.72
CA ARG A 55 -2.12 -9.56 4.01
C ARG A 55 -3.01 -8.34 3.83
N ALA A 56 -2.65 -7.45 2.89
CA ALA A 56 -3.45 -6.27 2.58
C ALA A 56 -4.89 -6.66 2.20
N ARG A 57 -5.09 -7.74 1.44
CA ARG A 57 -6.45 -8.20 1.08
C ARG A 57 -7.18 -8.84 2.26
N GLU A 58 -6.49 -9.66 3.04
CA GLU A 58 -7.07 -10.39 4.17
C GLU A 58 -7.62 -9.45 5.25
N GLU A 59 -7.04 -8.25 5.40
CA GLU A 59 -7.47 -7.26 6.39
C GLU A 59 -8.85 -6.65 6.08
N TYR A 60 -9.28 -6.59 4.81
CA TYR A 60 -10.47 -5.83 4.37
C TYR A 60 -11.61 -6.69 3.78
N GLY A 61 -11.57 -8.02 3.96
CA GLY A 61 -12.62 -8.91 3.46
C GLY A 61 -12.69 -8.96 1.93
N TYR A 62 -13.76 -8.43 1.33
CA TYR A 62 -13.86 -8.26 -0.12
C TYR A 62 -13.09 -7.02 -0.56
N ALA A 63 -11.89 -7.25 -1.11
CA ALA A 63 -11.00 -6.19 -1.56
C ALA A 63 -10.50 -6.39 -2.99
N HIS A 64 -10.32 -5.26 -3.69
CA HIS A 64 -9.59 -5.16 -4.95
C HIS A 64 -8.25 -4.46 -4.73
N LEU A 65 -7.16 -5.12 -5.10
CA LEU A 65 -5.81 -4.59 -4.99
C LEU A 65 -5.33 -4.02 -6.33
N THR A 66 -5.09 -2.72 -6.34
CA THR A 66 -4.37 -2.04 -7.41
C THR A 66 -2.90 -1.88 -7.02
N VAL A 67 -1.98 -2.34 -7.86
CA VAL A 67 -0.53 -2.16 -7.64
C VAL A 67 0.02 -1.11 -8.60
N GLY A 68 0.68 -0.10 -8.04
CA GLY A 68 1.40 0.95 -8.75
C GLY A 68 2.84 0.56 -9.04
N VAL A 69 3.28 0.82 -10.27
CA VAL A 69 4.66 0.61 -10.73
C VAL A 69 5.25 1.95 -11.13
N THR A 70 6.34 2.35 -10.48
CA THR A 70 7.05 3.60 -10.76
C THR A 70 7.73 3.56 -12.13
N SER A 71 7.94 4.73 -12.73
CA SER A 71 8.72 4.81 -13.96
C SER A 71 10.21 4.56 -13.74
N ASP A 72 10.92 4.08 -14.77
CA ASP A 72 12.36 3.80 -14.69
C ASP A 72 13.15 5.10 -14.39
N ALA A 73 12.77 6.20 -15.04
CA ALA A 73 13.39 7.51 -14.85
C ALA A 73 13.16 8.09 -13.45
N GLU A 74 11.95 8.00 -12.89
CA GLU A 74 11.72 8.43 -11.50
C GLU A 74 12.47 7.54 -10.53
N THR A 75 12.48 6.22 -10.77
CA THR A 75 13.19 5.30 -9.88
C THR A 75 14.67 5.65 -9.84
N GLU A 76 15.32 5.81 -11.00
CA GLU A 76 16.73 6.23 -11.06
C GLU A 76 16.98 7.55 -10.35
N ALA A 77 16.10 8.54 -10.53
CA ALA A 77 16.24 9.86 -9.90
C ALA A 77 16.19 9.81 -8.36
N PHE A 78 15.41 8.91 -7.77
CA PHE A 78 15.22 8.83 -6.32
C PHE A 78 16.03 7.74 -5.62
N THR A 79 16.37 6.63 -6.30
CA THR A 79 17.18 5.54 -5.73
C THR A 79 18.66 5.65 -6.09
N GLY A 80 19.01 6.45 -7.10
CA GLY A 80 20.37 6.64 -7.61
C GLY A 80 20.81 5.60 -8.64
N ALA A 81 19.95 4.65 -9.01
CA ALA A 81 20.21 3.68 -10.06
C ALA A 81 18.91 3.23 -10.76
N PRO A 82 18.93 3.03 -12.09
CA PRO A 82 17.75 2.53 -12.79
C PRO A 82 17.45 1.07 -12.40
N PRO A 83 16.17 0.65 -12.45
CA PRO A 83 15.81 -0.76 -12.34
C PRO A 83 16.50 -1.62 -13.40
N VAL A 84 16.77 -2.89 -13.08
CA VAL A 84 17.28 -3.85 -14.05
C VAL A 84 16.19 -4.22 -15.06
N LEU A 85 14.95 -4.39 -14.60
CA LEU A 85 13.79 -4.67 -15.44
C LEU A 85 13.09 -3.38 -15.85
N SER A 86 12.76 -3.28 -17.13
CA SER A 86 11.93 -2.17 -17.62
C SER A 86 10.59 -2.13 -16.90
N ARG A 87 9.99 -0.94 -16.79
CA ARG A 87 8.64 -0.76 -16.22
C ARG A 87 7.62 -1.76 -16.76
N GLN A 88 7.68 -2.06 -18.06
CA GLN A 88 6.73 -2.98 -18.67
C GLN A 88 6.92 -4.41 -18.16
N GLN A 89 8.16 -4.91 -18.09
CA GLN A 89 8.46 -6.23 -17.55
C GLN A 89 8.04 -6.36 -16.08
N ARG A 90 8.29 -5.33 -15.27
CA ARG A 90 7.85 -5.27 -13.86
C ARG A 90 6.32 -5.31 -13.76
N ALA A 91 5.63 -4.53 -14.58
CA ALA A 91 4.16 -4.54 -14.63
C ALA A 91 3.61 -5.89 -15.10
N ASP A 92 4.22 -6.53 -16.09
CA ASP A 92 3.82 -7.86 -16.58
C ASP A 92 4.01 -8.93 -15.51
N ALA A 93 5.11 -8.90 -14.76
CA ALA A 93 5.33 -9.80 -13.64
C ALA A 93 4.23 -9.65 -12.57
N LEU A 94 3.90 -8.41 -12.18
CA LEU A 94 2.84 -8.15 -11.19
C LEU A 94 1.45 -8.61 -11.65
N ARG A 95 1.13 -8.50 -12.94
CA ARG A 95 -0.16 -8.98 -13.48
C ARG A 95 -0.32 -10.49 -13.37
N GLN A 96 0.76 -11.25 -13.27
CA GLN A 96 0.71 -12.71 -13.08
C GLN A 96 0.53 -13.12 -11.61
N ILE A 97 0.66 -12.18 -10.67
CA ILE A 97 0.56 -12.49 -9.25
C ILE A 97 -0.90 -12.65 -8.86
N LYS A 98 -1.21 -13.80 -8.27
CA LYS A 98 -2.51 -14.04 -7.67
C LYS A 98 -2.74 -13.03 -6.55
N GLY A 99 -3.87 -12.32 -6.63
CA GLY A 99 -4.22 -11.30 -5.66
C GLY A 99 -3.97 -9.87 -6.13
N VAL A 100 -3.29 -9.66 -7.27
CA VAL A 100 -3.22 -8.34 -7.91
C VAL A 100 -4.35 -8.24 -8.94
N ASP A 101 -5.28 -7.31 -8.76
CA ASP A 101 -6.43 -7.14 -9.66
C ASP A 101 -6.12 -6.15 -10.80
N LYS A 102 -5.32 -5.14 -10.52
CA LYS A 102 -4.99 -4.08 -11.47
C LYS A 102 -3.55 -3.61 -11.29
N VAL A 103 -2.86 -3.36 -12.40
CA VAL A 103 -1.52 -2.76 -12.39
C VAL A 103 -1.55 -1.43 -13.12
N VAL A 104 -1.01 -0.37 -12.49
CA VAL A 104 -1.01 1.00 -13.03
C VAL A 104 0.37 1.61 -13.00
N CYS A 105 0.65 2.53 -13.92
CA CYS A 105 1.79 3.42 -13.77
C CYS A 105 1.48 4.42 -12.66
N CYS A 106 2.40 4.59 -11.72
CA CYS A 106 2.26 5.56 -10.65
C CYS A 106 3.43 6.54 -10.61
N PRO A 107 3.20 7.78 -10.16
CA PRO A 107 4.29 8.70 -9.84
C PRO A 107 5.01 8.23 -8.56
N TRP A 108 6.24 8.71 -8.35
CA TRP A 108 6.97 8.45 -7.10
C TRP A 108 6.27 9.04 -5.87
N ILE A 109 5.66 10.23 -6.02
CA ILE A 109 4.88 10.89 -4.97
C ILE A 109 3.41 10.79 -5.35
N ILE A 110 2.65 10.01 -4.59
CA ILE A 110 1.21 9.84 -4.78
C ILE A 110 0.46 11.08 -4.34
N THR A 111 -0.47 11.55 -5.19
CA THR A 111 -1.32 12.71 -4.89
C THR A 111 -2.77 12.31 -4.62
N PRO A 112 -3.54 13.13 -3.89
CA PRO A 112 -4.98 12.90 -3.71
C PRO A 112 -5.75 12.80 -5.03
N GLU A 113 -5.32 13.51 -6.07
CA GLU A 113 -5.91 13.46 -7.41
C GLU A 113 -5.73 12.07 -8.05
N PHE A 114 -4.54 11.49 -7.90
CA PHE A 114 -4.26 10.13 -8.36
C PHE A 114 -5.16 9.13 -7.64
N LEU A 115 -5.26 9.22 -6.31
CA LEU A 115 -6.11 8.33 -5.51
C LEU A 115 -7.58 8.41 -5.94
N ARG A 116 -8.12 9.62 -6.13
CA ARG A 116 -9.49 9.82 -6.61
C ARG A 116 -9.70 9.29 -8.02
N LYS A 117 -8.76 9.55 -8.95
CA LYS A 117 -8.82 9.08 -10.35
C LYS A 117 -8.89 7.56 -10.44
N HIS A 118 -8.20 6.87 -9.54
CA HIS A 118 -8.16 5.41 -9.50
C HIS A 118 -9.21 4.78 -8.57
N GLY A 119 -10.02 5.60 -7.88
CA GLY A 119 -11.05 5.14 -6.95
C GLY A 119 -10.47 4.38 -5.75
N ILE A 120 -9.30 4.80 -5.27
CA ILE A 120 -8.59 4.16 -4.17
C ILE A 120 -9.16 4.62 -2.82
N HIS A 121 -9.47 3.67 -1.93
CA HIS A 121 -9.96 3.95 -0.58
C HIS A 121 -8.82 3.95 0.44
N TYR A 122 -7.94 2.94 0.38
CA TYR A 122 -6.81 2.80 1.30
C TYR A 122 -5.50 2.63 0.54
N VAL A 123 -4.44 3.22 1.09
CA VAL A 123 -3.06 2.98 0.68
C VAL A 123 -2.43 2.05 1.72
N CYS A 124 -2.03 0.86 1.29
CA CYS A 124 -1.42 -0.15 2.13
C CYS A 124 0.10 -0.07 1.96
N LEU A 125 0.81 0.07 3.07
CA LEU A 125 2.27 0.07 3.06
C LEU A 125 2.74 -1.30 3.54
N ALA A 126 3.67 -1.92 2.80
CA ALA A 126 4.34 -3.11 3.30
C ALA A 126 5.09 -2.73 4.60
N PRO A 127 5.01 -3.54 5.66
CA PRO A 127 5.80 -3.29 6.86
C PRO A 127 7.28 -3.27 6.49
N SER A 128 8.02 -2.25 6.93
CA SER A 128 9.47 -2.22 6.75
C SER A 128 10.08 -3.48 7.38
N SER A 129 11.04 -4.11 6.71
CA SER A 129 11.67 -5.36 7.15
C SER A 129 12.26 -5.32 8.58
N SER A 130 12.38 -4.14 9.19
CA SER A 130 12.74 -3.94 10.60
C SER A 130 11.67 -4.37 11.62
N THR A 131 10.43 -4.67 11.20
CA THR A 131 9.34 -5.09 12.12
C THR A 131 9.25 -6.62 12.29
N LEU A 132 10.10 -7.40 11.61
CA LEU A 132 10.12 -8.87 11.66
C LEU A 132 11.40 -9.45 12.28
N TYR A 133 11.83 -8.90 13.42
CA TYR A 133 12.57 -9.67 14.43
C TYR A 133 11.76 -9.62 15.72
N ARG A 134 11.02 -10.70 15.99
CA ARG A 134 10.56 -11.07 17.33
C ARG A 134 11.38 -12.26 17.80
#